data_AF-C6LHC7-F1
#
_entry.id   AF-C6LHC7-F1
#
_cell.length_a   1.000
_cell.length_b   1.000
_cell.length_c   1.000
_cell.angle_alpha   90.00
_cell.angle_beta   90.00
_cell.angle_gamma   90.00
#
_symmetry.space_group_name_H-M   'P 1'
#
loop_
_entity.id
_entity.type
_entity.pdbx_description
1 polymer ?
#
loop_
_entity_poly.entity_id
_entity_poly.type
_entity_poly.pdbx_seq_one_letter_code
_entity_poly.pdbx_strand_id
1 'polypeptide(L)' 'MGLNTNGIYKFSRNPMYVAYFICFIGMALLTQSLILLCIVVIFQISAHWIILSEEKWCMEKFGESYKQYMKRVRRYI' A
#
# COMPACT_ATOMS: atom_id res chain seq x y z
N MET A 1 -2.22 -21.83 -5.33
CA MET A 1 -1.86 -20.45 -4.93
C MET A 1 -2.61 -19.49 -5.85
N GLY A 2 -3.79 -19.02 -5.43
CA GLY A 2 -4.61 -18.10 -6.22
C GLY A 2 -4.46 -16.67 -5.71
N LEU A 3 -4.56 -15.69 -6.62
CA LEU A 3 -4.67 -14.27 -6.27
C LEU A 3 -5.96 -14.06 -5.46
N ASN A 4 -5.82 -13.75 -4.18
CA ASN A 4 -6.97 -13.45 -3.33
C ASN A 4 -7.42 -12.01 -3.59
N THR A 5 -8.37 -11.85 -4.51
CA THR A 5 -8.90 -10.56 -4.95
C THR A 5 -10.22 -10.19 -4.26
N ASN A 6 -10.63 -10.97 -3.25
CA ASN A 6 -11.89 -10.78 -2.54
C ASN A 6 -11.75 -9.81 -1.35
N GLY A 7 -12.78 -8.99 -1.12
CA GLY A 7 -12.86 -8.06 0.01
C GLY A 7 -12.13 -6.73 -0.20
N ILE A 8 -11.30 -6.35 0.76
CA ILE A 8 -10.62 -5.03 0.84
C ILE A 8 -9.61 -4.84 -0.29
N TYR A 9 -9.04 -5.94 -0.79
CA TYR A 9 -8.13 -5.96 -1.93
C TYR A 9 -8.82 -5.57 -3.26
N LYS A 10 -10.15 -5.69 -3.36
CA LYS A 10 -10.93 -5.23 -4.53
C LYS A 10 -10.98 -3.71 -4.66
N PHE A 11 -10.87 -2.99 -3.54
CA PHE A 11 -10.85 -1.53 -3.51
C PHE A 11 -9.44 -1.02 -3.75
N SER A 12 -8.47 -1.43 -2.92
CA SER A 12 -7.08 -1.01 -3.06
C SER A 12 -6.16 -2.22 -3.17
N ARG A 13 -5.16 -2.15 -4.06
CA ARG A 13 -4.15 -3.22 -4.22
C ARG A 13 -3.34 -3.47 -2.95
N ASN A 14 -3.25 -2.46 -2.09
CA ASN A 14 -2.41 -2.44 -0.90
C ASN A 14 -3.13 -1.78 0.29
N PRO A 15 -4.25 -2.39 0.76
CA PRO A 15 -5.10 -1.78 1.78
C PRO A 15 -4.40 -1.66 3.13
N MET A 16 -3.44 -2.54 3.44
CA MET A 16 -2.63 -2.45 4.65
C MET A 16 -1.83 -1.15 4.71
N TYR A 17 -1.23 -0.72 3.61
CA TYR A 17 -0.41 0.50 3.59
C TYR A 17 -1.27 1.77 3.74
N VAL A 18 -2.49 1.74 3.22
CA VAL A 18 -3.48 2.82 3.44
C VAL A 18 -3.89 2.86 4.91
N ALA A 19 -4.17 1.72 5.53
CA ALA A 19 -4.48 1.64 6.96
C ALA A 19 -3.30 2.12 7.82
N TYR A 20 -2.07 1.71 7.49
CA TYR A 20 -0.86 2.20 8.15
C TYR A 20 -0.72 3.71 8.02
N PHE A 21 -0.94 4.28 6.84
CA PHE A 21 -0.89 5.73 6.64
C PHE A 21 -1.89 6.46 7.55
N ILE A 22 -3.15 5.98 7.61
CA ILE A 22 -4.18 6.58 8.45
C ILE A 22 -3.85 6.44 9.94
N CYS A 23 -3.36 5.28 10.39
CA CYS A 23 -2.95 5.08 11.78
C CYS A 23 -1.75 5.95 12.16
N PHE A 24 -0.70 5.97 11.34
CA PHE A 24 0.53 6.72 11.60
C PHE A 24 0.29 8.23 11.56
N ILE A 25 -0.49 8.73 10.60
CA ILE A 25 -0.83 10.16 10.55
C ILE A 25 -1.71 10.56 11.74
N GLY A 26 -2.64 9.70 12.16
CA GLY A 26 -3.45 9.91 13.37
C GLY A 26 -2.59 9.98 14.62
N MET A 27 -1.63 9.06 14.78
CA MET A 27 -0.67 9.07 15.89
C MET A 27 0.23 10.31 15.87
N ALA A 28 0.76 10.70 14.71
CA ALA A 28 1.60 11.90 14.58
C ALA A 28 0.84 13.19 14.91
N LEU A 29 -0.44 13.28 14.49
CA LEU A 29 -1.30 14.41 14.82
C LEU A 29 -1.63 14.47 16.32
N LEU A 30 -1.91 13.32 16.95
CA LEU A 30 -2.20 13.23 18.39
C LEU A 30 -0.99 13.62 19.25
N THR A 31 0.23 13.28 18.84
CA THR A 31 1.45 13.61 19.58
C THR A 31 1.97 15.03 19.33
N GLN A 32 1.42 15.75 18.34
CA GLN A 32 1.85 17.11 17.93
C GLN A 32 3.37 17.28 17.77
N SER A 33 4.08 16.18 17.50
CA SER A 33 5.54 16.16 17.46
C SER A 33 6.01 16.15 16.01
N LEU A 34 6.69 17.23 15.61
CA LEU A 34 7.28 17.37 14.28
C LEU A 34 8.28 16.24 13.97
N ILE A 35 8.96 15.70 14.98
CA ILE A 35 9.90 14.58 14.83
C ILE A 35 9.15 13.31 14.42
N LEU A 36 8.04 12.99 15.08
CA LEU A 36 7.20 11.84 14.72
C LEU A 36 6.60 12.03 13.33
N LEU A 37 6.19 13.25 12.97
CA LEU A 37 5.69 13.55 11.64
C LEU A 37 6.76 13.31 10.56
N CYS A 38 8.01 13.75 10.78
CA CYS A 38 9.12 13.44 9.88
C CYS A 38 9.37 11.93 9.75
N ILE A 39 9.33 11.17 10.86
CA ILE A 39 9.47 9.71 10.83
C ILE A 39 8.35 9.08 10.00
N VAL A 40 7.10 9.51 10.19
CA VAL A 40 5.95 9.01 9.42
C VAL A 40 6.10 9.30 7.93
N VAL A 41 6.60 10.48 7.55
CA VAL A 41 6.87 10.82 6.14
C VAL A 41 7.95 9.91 5.54
N ILE A 42 9.05 9.67 6.26
CA ILE A 42 10.11 8.75 5.81
C ILE A 42 9.56 7.32 5.68
N PHE A 43 8.76 6.89 6.65
CA PHE A 43 8.11 5.58 6.63
C PHE A 43 7.18 5.45 5.42
N GLN A 44 6.46 6.52 5.08
CA GLN A 44 5.57 6.55 3.93
C GLN A 44 6.31 6.44 2.60
N ILE A 45 7.48 7.08 2.48
CA ILE A 45 8.35 6.95 1.31
C ILE A 45 8.83 5.50 1.20
N SER A 46 9.35 4.92 2.28
CA SER A 46 9.82 3.53 2.31
C SER A 46 8.71 2.54 1.96
N ALA A 47 7.52 2.73 2.51
CA ALA A 47 6.33 1.95 2.18
C ALA A 47 5.99 2.00 0.68
N HIS A 48 6.08 3.19 0.07
CA HIS A 48 5.85 3.36 -1.37
C HIS A 48 6.84 2.54 -2.21
N TRP A 49 8.12 2.51 -1.83
CA TRP A 49 9.15 1.71 -2.49
C TRP A 49 8.90 0.20 -2.33
N ILE A 50 8.49 -0.25 -1.16
CA ILE A 50 8.16 -1.67 -0.91
C ILE A 50 6.97 -2.09 -1.79
N ILE A 51 5.90 -1.29 -1.84
CA ILE A 51 4.74 -1.54 -2.70
C ILE A 51 5.17 -1.70 -4.16
N LEU A 52 6.01 -0.80 -4.68
CA LEU A 52 6.52 -0.87 -6.05
C LEU A 52 7.28 -2.18 -6.32
N SER A 53 8.09 -2.61 -5.35
CA SER A 53 8.83 -3.86 -5.43
C SER A 53 7.89 -5.08 -5.38
N GLU A 54 6.93 -5.10 -4.47
CA GLU A 54 5.91 -6.16 -4.36
C GLU A 54 5.08 -6.28 -5.63
N GLU A 55 4.64 -5.16 -6.23
CA GLU A 55 3.88 -5.20 -7.48
C GLU A 55 4.73 -5.71 -8.64
N LYS A 56 6.03 -5.38 -8.66
CA LYS A 56 6.96 -5.89 -9.67
C LYS A 56 7.15 -7.40 -9.53
N TRP A 57 7.31 -7.89 -8.30
CA TRP A 57 7.38 -9.32 -7.99
C TRP A 57 6.07 -10.05 -8.31
N CYS A 58 4.92 -9.44 -8.00
CA CYS A 58 3.62 -9.98 -8.39
C CYS A 58 3.44 -10.02 -9.91
N MET A 59 3.92 -9.01 -10.64
CA MET A 59 3.92 -9.05 -12.11
C MET A 59 4.80 -10.17 -12.65
N GLU A 60 5.99 -10.39 -12.09
CA GLU A 60 6.85 -11.51 -12.50
C GLU A 60 6.24 -12.87 -12.16
N LYS A 61 5.60 -12.99 -10.99
CA LYS A 61 5.00 -14.25 -10.51
C LYS A 61 3.69 -14.61 -11.22
N PHE A 62 2.81 -13.64 -11.42
CA PHE A 62 1.43 -13.86 -11.88
C PHE A 62 1.16 -13.33 -13.29
N GLY A 63 2.09 -12.56 -13.89
CA GLY A 63 2.06 -12.13 -15.28
C GLY A 63 0.76 -11.43 -15.67
N GLU A 64 0.12 -11.93 -16.74
CA GLU A 64 -1.12 -11.38 -17.29
C GLU A 64 -2.31 -11.39 -16.32
N SER A 65 -2.37 -12.35 -15.39
CA SER A 65 -3.43 -12.42 -14.37
C SER A 65 -3.40 -11.18 -13.46
N TYR A 66 -2.19 -10.74 -13.10
CA TYR A 66 -1.98 -9.53 -12.30
C TYR A 66 -2.21 -8.26 -13.13
N LYS A 67 -1.86 -8.28 -14.40
CA LYS A 67 -2.08 -7.16 -15.34
C LYS A 67 -3.57 -6.86 -15.54
N GLN A 68 -4.40 -7.90 -15.66
CA GLN A 68 -5.86 -7.75 -15.69
C GLN A 68 -6.41 -7.23 -14.36
N TYR A 69 -5.83 -7.66 -13.24
CA TYR A 69 -6.18 -7.16 -11.92
C TYR A 69 -5.82 -5.66 -11.73
N MET A 70 -4.62 -5.24 -12.16
CA MET A 70 -4.19 -3.84 -12.14
C MET A 70 -5.09 -2.92 -12.98
N LYS A 71 -5.70 -3.44 -14.05
CA LYS A 71 -6.67 -2.69 -14.86
C LYS A 71 -8.02 -2.49 -14.16
N ARG A 72 -8.40 -3.39 -13.25
CA ARG A 72 -9.68 -3.31 -12.50
C ARG A 72 -9.58 -2.49 -11.21
N VAL A 73 -8.41 -2.47 -10.57
CA VAL A 73 -8.24 -1.91 -9.22
C VAL A 73 -7.18 -0.81 -9.23
N ARG A 74 -7.51 0.36 -8.68
CA ARG A 74 -6.58 1.50 -8.59
C ARG A 74 -5.47 1.23 -7.56
N ARG A 75 -4.34 1.90 -7.74
CA ARG A 75 -3.09 1.68 -6.96
C ARG A 75 -3.18 2.29 -5.56
N TYR A 76 -3.93 3.38 -5.44
CA TYR A 76 -4.34 4.03 -4.21
C TYR A 76 -5.82 4.39 -4.40
N ILE A 77 -6.67 3.97 -3.45
CA ILE A 77 -8.16 4.02 -3.44
C ILE A 77 -8.82 2.77 -4.01
#